data_AF-A0A453PTA5-F1
#
_entry.id   AF-A0A453PTA5-F1
#
_cell.length_a   1.000
_cell.length_b   1.000
_cell.length_c   1.000
_cell.angle_alpha   90.00
_cell.angle_beta   90.00
_cell.angle_gamma   90.00
#
_symmetry.space_group_name_H-M   'P 1'
#
loop_
_entity.id
_entity.type
_entity.pdbx_description
1 polymer ?
#
loop_
_entity_poly.entity_id
_entity_poly.type
_entity_poly.pdbx_seq_one_letter_code
_entity_poly.pdbx_strand_id
1 'polypeptide(L)' 'MSKSLSPRYQGLSTYGKEYLAIVVAVDQWRPYLQHNEFISHTDQKSLIHLEEQRLTTPW' A
#
# COMPACT_ATOMS: atom_id res chain seq x y z
N MET A 1 14.73 3.53 -6.46
CA MET A 1 14.36 2.67 -7.60
C MET A 1 12.85 2.50 -7.60
N SER A 2 12.15 2.85 -8.68
CA SER A 2 10.70 2.58 -8.81
C SER A 2 10.50 1.16 -9.34
N LYS A 3 9.66 0.36 -8.67
CA LYS A 3 9.35 -1.02 -9.06
C LYS A 3 7.98 -1.03 -9.73
N SER A 4 7.91 -1.47 -10.98
CA SER A 4 6.64 -1.63 -11.68
C SER A 4 5.86 -2.82 -11.09
N LEU A 5 4.55 -2.64 -10.92
CA LEU A 5 3.65 -3.72 -10.52
C LEU A 5 3.66 -4.79 -11.62
N SER A 6 3.87 -6.05 -11.23
CA SER A 6 3.91 -7.19 -12.17
C SER A 6 2.62 -7.29 -12.99
N PRO A 7 2.65 -7.84 -14.22
CA PRO A 7 1.47 -7.95 -15.10
C PRO A 7 0.25 -8.62 -14.45
N ARG A 8 0.49 -9.54 -13.50
CA ARG A 8 -0.54 -10.21 -12.71
C ARG A 8 -1.43 -9.26 -11.90
N TYR A 9 -0.94 -8.06 -11.59
CA TYR A 9 -1.66 -7.06 -10.81
C TYR A 9 -2.34 -6.00 -11.69
N GLN A 10 -2.29 -6.14 -13.03
CA GLN A 10 -2.92 -5.20 -13.96
C GLN A 10 -4.46 -5.25 -13.90
N GLY A 11 -5.05 -6.37 -13.48
CA GLY A 11 -6.50 -6.54 -13.31
C GLY A 11 -7.07 -5.99 -11.99
N LEU A 12 -6.22 -5.54 -11.06
CA LEU A 12 -6.69 -4.92 -9.83
C LEU A 12 -7.25 -3.52 -10.10
N SER A 13 -8.28 -3.17 -9.34
CA SER A 13 -8.76 -1.79 -9.25
C SER A 13 -7.62 -0.87 -8.83
N THR A 14 -7.73 0.43 -9.13
CA THR A 14 -6.74 1.45 -8.75
C THR A 14 -6.35 1.30 -7.28
N TYR A 15 -7.34 1.12 -6.39
CA TYR A 15 -7.13 0.83 -4.97
C TYR A 15 -6.17 -0.36 -4.70
N GLY A 16 -6.43 -1.52 -5.31
CA GLY A 16 -5.64 -2.72 -5.05
C GLY A 16 -4.18 -2.60 -5.53
N LYS A 17 -3.97 -1.88 -6.64
CA LYS A 17 -2.63 -1.57 -7.15
C LYS A 17 -1.86 -0.66 -6.21
N GLU A 18 -2.53 0.37 -5.70
CA GLU A 18 -1.94 1.35 -4.79
C GLU A 18 -1.64 0.74 -3.42
N TYR A 19 -2.55 -0.08 -2.89
CA TYR A 19 -2.33 -0.83 -1.66
C TYR A 19 -1.10 -1.74 -1.77
N LEU A 20 -0.98 -2.50 -2.86
CA LEU A 20 0.21 -3.34 -3.11
C LEU A 20 1.49 -2.52 -3.23
N ALA A 21 1.44 -1.35 -3.88
CA ALA A 21 2.59 -0.47 -3.98
C ALA A 21 3.09 -0.04 -2.59
N ILE A 22 2.18 0.26 -1.66
CA ILE A 22 2.52 0.58 -0.27
C ILE A 22 3.09 -0.63 0.46
N VAL A 23 2.43 -1.78 0.41
CA VAL A 23 2.91 -3.00 1.09
C VAL A 23 4.31 -3.37 0.61
N VAL A 24 4.56 -3.32 -0.70
CA VAL A 24 5.87 -3.61 -1.28
C VAL A 24 6.91 -2.56 -0.87
N ALA A 25 6.55 -1.28 -0.81
CA ALA A 25 7.44 -0.24 -0.33
C ALA A 25 7.79 -0.47 1.16
N VAL A 26 6.79 -0.68 2.02
CA VAL A 26 7.01 -0.94 3.45
C VAL A 26 7.88 -2.17 3.67
N ASP A 27 7.64 -3.27 2.93
CA ASP A 27 8.47 -4.48 3.02
C ASP A 27 9.92 -4.22 2.58
N GLN A 28 10.12 -3.45 1.50
CA GLN A 28 11.44 -3.05 1.03
C GLN A 28 12.23 -2.23 2.05
N TRP A 29 11.54 -1.37 2.82
CA TRP A 29 12.15 -0.52 3.84
C TRP A 29 12.03 -1.10 5.25
N ARG A 30 11.45 -2.30 5.41
CA ARG A 30 11.17 -2.95 6.70
C ARG A 30 12.36 -2.98 7.65
N PRO A 31 13.60 -3.30 7.23
CA PRO A 31 14.75 -3.27 8.13
C PRO A 31 15.03 -1.90 8.76
N TYR A 32 14.67 -0.83 8.05
CA TYR A 32 14.88 0.56 8.47
C TYR A 32 13.68 1.13 9.24
N LEU A 33 12.47 0.67 8.93
CA LEU A 33 11.22 1.15 9.52
C LEU A 33 10.84 0.41 10.82
N GLN A 34 11.36 -0.80 11.04
CA GLN A 34 10.96 -1.64 12.17
C GLN A 34 11.34 -1.06 13.56
N HIS A 35 12.25 -0.08 13.61
CA HIS A 35 12.76 0.48 14.85
C HIS A 35 12.25 1.90 15.16
N ASN A 36 11.44 2.50 14.30
CA ASN A 36 10.93 3.86 14.50
C ASN A 36 9.51 4.03 13.95
N GLU A 37 8.73 4.88 14.59
CA GLU A 37 7.51 5.39 13.99
C GLU A 37 7.88 6.13 12.70
N PHE A 38 7.13 5.85 11.63
CA PHE A 38 7.33 6.49 10.34
C PHE A 38 6.02 7.05 9.82
N ILE A 39 6.12 8.20 9.16
CA ILE A 39 5.00 8.86 8.51
C ILE A 39 5.18 8.66 7.01
N SER A 40 4.29 7.88 6.40
CA SER A 40 4.24 7.75 4.95
C SER A 40 3.38 8.85 4.36
N HIS A 41 3.99 9.78 3.64
CA HIS A 41 3.26 10.75 2.83
C HIS A 41 2.93 10.12 1.47
N THR A 42 1.65 9.91 1.21
CA THR A 42 1.14 9.48 -0.10
C THR A 42 0.15 10.51 -0.62
N ASP A 43 0.20 10.81 -1.92
CA ASP A 43 -0.73 11.70 -2.62
C ASP A 43 -2.01 10.96 -3.08
N GLN A 44 -2.20 9.71 -2.66
CA GLN A 44 -3.24 8.83 -3.18
C GLN A 44 -4.60 9.01 -2.50
N LYS A 45 -5.55 9.58 -3.26
CA LYS A 45 -6.96 9.69 -2.89
C LYS A 45 -7.67 8.35 -2.70
N SER A 46 -7.23 7.27 -3.34
CA SER A 46 -7.93 5.98 -3.28
C SER A 46 -7.82 5.32 -1.89
N LEU A 47 -6.80 5.67 -1.13
CA LEU A 47 -6.53 5.14 0.22
C LEU A 47 -7.22 5.95 1.32
N ILE A 48 -7.94 7.03 0.98
CA ILE A 48 -8.69 7.83 1.96
C ILE A 48 -9.73 6.96 2.68
N HIS A 49 -10.29 5.94 1.99
CA HIS A 49 -11.28 5.03 2.56
C HIS A 49 -10.66 3.74 3.15
N LEU A 50 -9.35 3.72 3.45
CA LEU A 50 -8.72 2.53 4.03
C LEU A 50 -9.36 2.14 5.36
N GLU A 51 -9.72 3.14 6.16
CA GLU A 51 -10.33 2.95 7.47
C GLU A 51 -11.78 2.43 7.36
N GLU A 52 -12.55 2.94 6.39
CA GLU A 52 -13.89 2.44 6.08
C GLU A 52 -13.87 0.99 5.56
N GLN A 53 -12.89 0.63 4.73
CA GLN A 53 -12.77 -0.74 4.21
C GLN A 53 -12.31 -1.74 5.29
N ARG A 54 -11.45 -1.32 6.25
CA ARG A 54 -11.08 -2.16 7.40
C ARG A 54 -12.28 -2.58 8.25
N LEU A 55 -13.31 -1.74 8.33
CA LEU A 55 -14.55 -2.04 9.04
C LEU A 55 -15.47 -2.96 8.23
N THR A 56 -15.33 -2.98 6.90
CA THR A 56 -16.25 -3.69 6.01
C THR A 56 -15.73 -5.08 5.59
N THR A 57 -14.44 -5.37 5.78
CA THR A 57 -13.86 -6.67 5.43
C THR A 57 -13.73 -7.53 6.69
N PRO A 58 -14.58 -8.56 6.90
CA PRO A 58 -14.38 -9.53 7.97
C PRO A 58 -13.19 -10.41 7.60
N TRP A 59 -12.35 -10.73 8.59
CA TRP A 59 -11.22 -11.66 8.44
C TRP A 59 -11.67 -13.08 8.09
#